data_AF-A0A1C3FBJ5-F1
#
_entry.id   AF-A0A1C3FBJ5-F1
#
_cell.length_a   1.000
_cell.length_b   1.000
_cell.length_c   1.000
_cell.angle_alpha   90.00
_cell.angle_beta   90.00
_cell.angle_gamma   90.00
#
_symmetry.space_group_name_H-M   'P 1'
#
loop_
_entity.id
_entity.type
_entity.pdbx_description
1 polymer ?
#
loop_
_entity_poly.entity_id
_entity_poly.type
_entity_poly.pdbx_seq_one_letter_code
_entity_poly.pdbx_strand_id
1 'polypeptide(L)' 'MEKELLPAAKELGVGIIAYGTLAHGLLGGNWSKERSDQNNFLPIFHKDNIDKNLSLVEALQEIAAEKLSNHNIF' A
#
# COMPACT_ATOMS: atom_id res chain seq x y z
N MET A 1 16.60 -4.04 -2.75
CA MET A 1 15.71 -5.16 -3.16
C MET A 1 15.12 -4.91 -4.55
N GLU A 2 14.19 -3.97 -4.76
CA GLU A 2 13.58 -3.74 -6.09
C GLU A 2 14.60 -3.48 -7.20
N LYS A 3 15.58 -2.59 -6.93
CA LYS A 3 16.64 -2.19 -7.86
C LYS A 3 17.54 -3.32 -8.36
N GLU A 4 17.56 -4.46 -7.68
CA GLU A 4 18.44 -5.59 -7.98
C GLU A 4 17.64 -6.84 -8.37
N LEU A 5 16.54 -7.11 -7.68
CA LEU A 5 15.71 -8.30 -7.89
C LEU A 5 14.90 -8.24 -9.19
N LEU A 6 14.29 -7.08 -9.52
CA LEU A 6 13.47 -6.97 -10.73
C LEU A 6 14.30 -7.11 -12.01
N PRO A 7 15.48 -6.48 -12.14
CA PRO A 7 16.36 -6.70 -13.29
C PRO A 7 16.78 -8.17 -13.42
N ALA A 8 17.18 -8.81 -12.32
CA ALA A 8 17.61 -10.21 -12.34
C ALA A 8 16.48 -11.16 -12.76
N ALA A 9 15.27 -10.98 -12.25
CA ALA A 9 14.12 -11.80 -12.65
C ALA A 9 13.79 -11.66 -14.14
N LYS A 10 13.93 -10.44 -14.67
CA LYS A 10 13.73 -10.17 -16.11
C LYS A 10 14.80 -10.84 -16.96
N GLU A 11 16.07 -10.77 -16.55
CA GLU A 11 17.19 -11.42 -17.25
C GLU A 11 17.02 -12.95 -17.28
N LEU A 12 16.57 -13.53 -16.17
CA LEU A 12 16.38 -14.98 -16.02
C LEU A 12 15.05 -15.48 -16.63
N GLY A 13 14.18 -14.60 -17.10
CA GLY A 13 12.88 -14.98 -17.66
C GLY A 13 11.91 -15.57 -16.64
N VAL A 14 12.03 -15.21 -15.36
CA VAL A 14 11.18 -15.72 -14.26
C VAL A 14 10.12 -14.72 -13.84
N GLY A 15 8.91 -15.22 -13.55
CA GLY A 15 7.81 -14.40 -13.03
C GLY A 15 7.97 -14.09 -11.54
N ILE A 16 7.45 -12.94 -11.11
CA ILE A 16 7.39 -12.53 -9.69
C ILE A 16 5.93 -12.43 -9.27
N ILE A 17 5.61 -13.01 -8.11
CA ILE A 17 4.31 -12.83 -7.45
C ILE A 17 4.54 -12.01 -6.19
N ALA A 18 3.89 -10.85 -6.11
CA ALA A 18 3.95 -10.02 -4.92
C ALA A 18 3.09 -10.63 -3.80
N TYR A 19 3.68 -10.77 -2.62
CA TYR A 19 2.97 -11.11 -1.39
C TYR A 19 2.68 -9.84 -0.57
N GLY A 20 1.55 -9.82 0.15
CA GLY A 20 1.21 -8.71 1.05
C GLY A 20 0.86 -7.40 0.32
N THR A 21 0.23 -7.48 -0.86
CA THR A 21 -0.05 -6.34 -1.74
C THR A 21 -0.87 -5.21 -1.11
N LEU A 22 -1.66 -5.50 -0.06
CA LEU A 22 -2.45 -4.50 0.66
C LEU A 22 -1.81 -4.01 1.96
N ALA A 23 -0.57 -4.41 2.27
CA ALA A 23 0.12 -4.10 3.52
C ALA A 23 -0.78 -4.35 4.76
N HIS A 24 -1.32 -5.57 4.86
CA HIS A 24 -2.28 -5.96 5.91
C HIS A 24 -3.56 -5.09 5.96
N GLY A 25 -4.03 -4.62 4.80
CA GLY A 25 -5.27 -3.85 4.66
C GLY A 25 -5.10 -2.34 4.77
N LEU A 26 -3.88 -1.84 5.02
CA LEU A 26 -3.57 -0.42 5.08
C LEU A 26 -3.91 0.28 3.76
N LEU A 27 -3.44 -0.26 2.64
CA LEU A 27 -3.71 0.30 1.31
C LEU A 27 -5.15 0.12 0.85
N GLY A 28 -5.92 -0.73 1.56
CA GLY A 28 -7.34 -0.95 1.30
C GLY A 28 -8.26 0.00 2.07
N GLY A 29 -7.72 0.94 2.87
CA GLY A 29 -8.53 1.89 3.65
C GLY A 29 -9.11 1.32 4.95
N ASN A 30 -8.67 0.14 5.39
CA ASN A 30 -9.22 -0.50 6.61
C ASN A 30 -8.59 0.01 7.91
N TRP A 31 -7.66 0.96 7.89
CA TRP A 31 -6.93 1.42 9.07
C TRP A 31 -7.28 2.85 9.45
N SER A 32 -7.28 3.13 10.76
CA SER A 32 -7.37 4.47 11.34
C SER A 32 -6.39 4.57 12.53
N LYS A 33 -6.16 5.78 13.03
CA LYS A 33 -5.30 6.00 14.19
C LYS A 33 -5.81 5.23 15.42
N GLU A 34 -7.12 5.29 15.66
CA GLU A 34 -7.79 4.61 16.78
C GLU A 34 -7.67 3.08 16.68
N ARG A 35 -7.76 2.54 15.45
CA ARG A 35 -7.60 1.10 15.20
C ARG A 35 -6.16 0.64 15.39
N SER A 36 -5.18 1.50 15.16
CA SER A 36 -3.75 1.16 15.30
C SER A 36 -3.26 1.08 16.75
N ASP A 37 -3.95 1.76 17.67
CA ASP A 37 -3.63 1.74 19.11
C ASP A 37 -3.94 0.38 19.77
N GLN A 38 -4.61 -0.52 19.05
CA GLN A 38 -4.86 -1.90 19.49
C GLN A 38 -3.66 -2.81 19.18
N ASN A 39 -2.73 -2.94 20.15
CA ASN A 39 -1.75 -4.03 20.30
C ASN A 39 -1.20 -4.64 18.99
N ASN A 40 -0.77 -3.80 18.04
CA ASN A 40 -0.24 -4.29 16.78
C ASN A 40 1.29 -4.29 16.82
N PHE A 41 1.88 -5.48 16.67
CA PHE A 41 3.32 -5.69 16.83
C PHE A 41 4.13 -5.30 15.58
N LEU A 42 3.46 -4.93 14.48
CA LEU A 42 4.15 -4.61 13.23
C LEU A 42 4.55 -3.11 13.22
N PRO A 43 5.82 -2.78 12.91
CA PRO A 43 6.32 -1.41 12.93
C PRO A 43 5.53 -0.41 12.08
N ILE A 44 4.88 -0.87 11.00
CA ILE A 44 4.06 -0.05 10.10
C ILE A 44 2.81 0.55 10.79
N PHE A 45 2.42 0.01 11.94
CA PHE A 45 1.27 0.46 12.74
C PHE A 45 1.67 1.19 14.02
N HIS A 46 2.97 1.41 14.26
CA HIS A 46 3.40 2.27 15.36
C HIS A 46 2.94 3.71 15.13
N LYS A 47 2.68 4.45 16.21
CA LYS A 47 2.08 5.79 16.19
C LYS A 47 2.71 6.77 15.18
N ASP A 48 4.03 6.84 15.12
CA ASP A 48 4.71 7.76 14.19
C ASP A 48 4.59 7.33 12.72
N ASN A 49 4.49 6.01 12.49
CA ASN A 49 4.39 5.45 11.14
C ASN A 49 2.96 5.45 10.63
N ILE A 50 1.96 5.16 11.47
CA ILE A 50 0.56 5.09 11.05
C ILE A 50 0.07 6.45 10.56
N ASP A 51 0.43 7.55 11.22
CA ASP A 51 0.05 8.90 10.83
C ASP A 51 0.57 9.24 9.43
N LYS A 52 1.86 8.98 9.20
CA LYS A 52 2.48 9.19 7.89
C LYS A 52 1.87 8.28 6.83
N ASN A 53 1.67 7.01 7.15
CA ASN A 53 1.13 6.03 6.22
C ASN A 53 -0.31 6.35 5.80
N LEU A 54 -1.16 6.78 6.74
CA LEU A 54 -2.53 7.19 6.44
C LEU A 54 -2.56 8.42 5.53
N SER A 55 -1.70 9.42 5.74
CA SER A 55 -1.63 10.57 4.83
C SER A 55 -1.27 10.18 3.38
N LEU A 56 -0.43 9.16 3.21
CA LEU A 56 -0.09 8.63 1.89
C LEU A 56 -1.26 7.86 1.28
N VAL A 57 -2.00 7.10 2.09
CA VAL A 57 -3.20 6.39 1.63
C VAL A 57 -4.28 7.38 1.20
N GLU A 58 -4.48 8.48 1.92
CA GLU A 58 -5.41 9.55 1.55
C GLU A 58 -5.05 10.14 0.18
N ALA A 59 -3.77 10.47 -0.07
CA ALA A 59 -3.33 10.95 -1.38
C ALA A 59 -3.57 9.92 -2.50
N LEU A 60 -3.38 8.62 -2.21
CA LEU A 60 -3.71 7.56 -3.18
C LEU A 60 -5.20 7.45 -3.45
N GLN A 61 -6.05 7.69 -2.44
CA GLN A 61 -7.51 7.71 -2.60
C GLN A 61 -7.96 8.87 -3.48
N GLU A 62 -7.35 10.05 -3.38
CA GLU A 62 -7.62 11.18 -4.28
C GLU A 62 -7.31 10.83 -5.73
N ILE A 63 -6.14 10.23 -6.00
CA ILE A 63 -5.75 9.77 -7.34
C ILE A 63 -6.72 8.69 -7.84
N ALA A 64 -7.12 7.76 -6.98
CA ALA A 64 -8.09 6.72 -7.32
C ALA A 64 -9.44 7.32 -7.70
N ALA A 65 -9.93 8.31 -6.92
CA ALA A 65 -11.17 9.03 -7.20
C ALA A 65 -11.10 9.77 -8.53
N GLU A 66 -10.00 10.47 -8.82
CA GLU A 66 -9.77 11.15 -10.11
C GLU A 66 -9.81 10.16 -11.28
N LYS A 67 -9.15 9.00 -11.15
CA LYS A 67 -9.16 7.97 -12.19
C LYS A 67 -10.54 7.36 -12.40
N LEU A 68 -11.28 7.13 -11.32
CA LEU A 68 -12.66 6.64 -11.37
C LEU A 68 -13.62 7.67 -11.98
N SER A 69 -13.45 8.96 -11.69
CA SER A 69 -14.27 10.02 -12.31
C SER A 69 -13.93 10.24 -13.79
N ASN A 70 -12.66 10.06 -14.18
CA ASN A 70 -12.20 10.17 -15.57
C ASN A 70 -12.50 8.91 -16.40
N HIS A 71 -12.82 7.80 -15.75
CA HIS A 71 -13.34 6.58 -16.37
C HIS A 71 -14.82 6.47 -16.03
N ASN A 72 -15.63 7.41 -16.52
CA ASN A 72 -17.07 7.22 -16.59
C ASN A 72 -17.37 6.17 -17.68
N ILE A 73 -17.10 4.90 -17.37
CA ILE A 73 -17.47 3.75 -18.19
C ILE A 73 -18.90 3.34 -17.82
N PHE A 74 -19.82 4.17 -18.29
CA PHE A 74 -21.10 3.76 -18.86
C PHE A 74 -21.34 4.63 -20.09
#